data_AF-A0A6M2AC86-F1
#
_entry.id   AF-A0A6M2AC86-F1
#
_cell.length_a   1.000
_cell.length_b   1.000
_cell.length_c   1.000
_cell.angle_alpha   90.00
_cell.angle_beta   90.00
_cell.angle_gamma   90.00
#
_symmetry.space_group_name_H-M   'P 1'
#
loop_
_entity.id
_entity.type
_entity.pdbx_description
1 polymer ?
#
loop_
_entity_poly.entity_id
_entity_poly.type
_entity_poly.pdbx_seq_one_letter_code
_entity_poly.pdbx_strand_id
1 'polypeptide(L)'
;MATKKEVNEHLKVALDEVGKIKPWFDRSVKEWIFSHPLYPVEYAGASKEEVMENYPKYLREFIKHRLNQKVDHFIEKTTKGRGGKRPGAGRPRGTRRTEETKTIRLKVYIANWIKKHEQELEGVICGEKKIVPAKFEDERVYSSKP
;
A
#
# COMPACT_ATOMS: atom_id res chain seq x y z
N MET A 1 -13.96 2.96 -9.56
CA MET A 1 -14.15 3.98 -8.51
C MET A 1 -14.40 3.27 -7.19
N ALA A 2 -13.92 3.83 -6.08
CA ALA A 2 -14.14 3.29 -4.74
C ALA A 2 -15.63 3.14 -4.42
N THR A 3 -16.01 1.99 -3.88
CA THR A 3 -17.41 1.70 -3.52
C THR A 3 -17.78 2.39 -2.21
N LYS A 4 -19.09 2.64 -2.01
CA LYS A 4 -19.58 3.23 -0.74
C LYS A 4 -19.22 2.38 0.49
N LYS A 5 -19.18 1.05 0.34
CA LYS A 5 -18.83 0.11 1.42
C LYS A 5 -17.37 0.26 1.83
N GLU A 6 -16.44 0.21 0.87
CA GLU A 6 -15.00 0.38 1.11
C GLU A 6 -14.69 1.74 1.76
N VAL A 7 -15.31 2.82 1.28
CA VAL A 7 -15.13 4.16 1.88
C VAL A 7 -15.55 4.17 3.34
N ASN A 8 -16.69 3.55 3.67
CA ASN A 8 -17.19 3.50 5.05
C ASN A 8 -16.31 2.63 5.96
N GLU A 9 -15.78 1.51 5.47
CA GLU A 9 -14.84 0.66 6.22
C GLU A 9 -13.56 1.42 6.57
N HIS A 10 -12.97 2.09 5.58
CA HIS A 10 -11.79 2.93 5.81
C HIS A 10 -12.09 4.12 6.72
N LEU A 11 -13.28 4.71 6.63
CA LEU A 11 -13.69 5.80 7.51
C LEU A 11 -13.80 5.34 8.96
N LYS A 12 -14.36 4.16 9.21
CA LYS A 12 -14.46 3.59 10.57
C LYS A 12 -13.07 3.41 11.19
N VAL A 13 -12.16 2.77 10.45
CA VAL A 13 -10.76 2.60 10.89
C VAL A 13 -10.09 3.95 11.13
N ALA A 14 -10.34 4.93 10.27
CA ALA A 14 -9.75 6.26 10.42
C ALA A 14 -10.27 7.00 11.66
N LEU A 15 -11.56 6.89 11.96
CA LEU A 15 -12.15 7.49 13.16
C LEU A 15 -11.66 6.79 14.44
N ASP A 16 -11.52 5.46 14.42
CA ASP A 16 -10.93 4.71 15.55
C ASP A 16 -9.48 5.13 15.81
N GLU A 17 -8.69 5.39 14.75
CA GLU A 17 -7.31 5.89 14.86
C GLU A 17 -7.22 7.34 15.32
N VAL A 18 -8.15 8.20 14.90
CA VAL A 18 -8.22 9.61 15.34
C VAL A 18 -8.66 9.70 16.80
N GLY A 19 -9.53 8.79 17.25
CA GLY A 19 -10.06 8.78 18.60
C GLY A 19 -11.00 9.98 18.86
N LYS A 20 -10.88 10.58 20.04
CA LYS A 20 -11.79 11.67 20.46
C LYS A 20 -11.43 12.98 19.75
N ILE A 21 -12.34 13.45 18.91
CA ILE A 21 -12.25 14.78 18.28
C ILE A 21 -12.37 15.85 19.37
N LYS A 22 -11.29 16.60 19.58
CA LYS A 22 -11.20 17.69 20.56
C LYS A 22 -10.80 18.97 19.83
N PRO A 23 -11.77 19.73 19.29
CA PRO A 23 -11.48 21.00 18.66
C PRO A 23 -10.90 22.00 19.66
N TRP A 24 -10.00 22.86 19.20
CA TRP A 24 -9.49 24.00 19.96
C TRP A 24 -9.90 25.30 19.27
N PHE A 25 -10.10 26.35 20.05
CA PHE A 25 -10.43 27.66 19.51
C PHE A 25 -9.15 28.40 19.13
N ASP A 26 -9.03 28.80 17.86
CA ASP A 26 -7.92 29.61 17.37
C ASP A 26 -8.34 31.09 17.38
N ARG A 27 -7.61 31.90 18.14
CA ARG A 27 -7.89 33.33 18.30
C ARG A 27 -7.55 34.16 17.05
N SER A 28 -6.66 33.66 16.19
CA SER A 28 -6.22 34.37 14.98
C SER A 28 -7.31 34.38 13.92
N VAL A 29 -7.91 33.22 13.65
CA VAL A 29 -9.02 33.06 12.69
C VAL A 29 -10.40 33.17 13.34
N LYS A 30 -10.47 33.20 14.68
CA LYS A 30 -11.72 33.26 15.48
C LYS A 30 -12.66 32.08 15.23
N GLU A 31 -12.10 30.91 15.01
CA GLU A 31 -12.86 29.69 14.70
C GLU A 31 -12.38 28.52 15.56
N TRP A 32 -13.26 27.53 15.73
CA TRP A 32 -12.90 26.24 16.30
C TRP A 32 -12.26 25.41 15.21
N ILE A 33 -11.09 24.84 15.48
CA ILE A 33 -10.32 24.05 14.52
C ILE A 33 -10.10 22.65 15.10
N PHE A 34 -10.10 21.66 14.21
CA PHE A 34 -9.54 20.35 14.51
C PHE A 34 -8.69 19.85 13.34
N SER A 35 -7.47 19.45 13.66
CA SER A 35 -6.59 18.70 12.75
C SER A 35 -5.91 17.56 13.49
N HIS A 36 -5.53 16.52 12.74
CA HIS A 36 -4.94 15.31 13.30
C HIS A 36 -3.65 14.95 12.54
N PRO A 37 -2.54 14.61 13.20
CA PRO A 37 -1.25 14.38 12.52
C PRO A 37 -1.26 13.21 11.52
N LEU A 38 -2.16 12.23 11.69
CA LEU A 38 -2.26 11.06 10.79
C LEU A 38 -2.98 11.35 9.48
N TYR A 39 -3.79 12.41 9.42
CA TYR A 39 -4.65 12.72 8.29
C TYR A 39 -4.50 14.20 7.95
N PRO A 40 -4.10 14.56 6.72
CA PRO A 40 -3.94 15.95 6.29
C PRO A 40 -5.31 16.55 5.95
N VAL A 41 -6.23 16.47 6.91
CA VAL A 41 -7.56 17.02 6.86
C VAL A 41 -7.67 17.92 8.08
N GLU A 42 -8.03 19.17 7.83
CA GLU A 42 -8.32 20.16 8.84
C GLU A 42 -9.71 20.72 8.55
N TYR A 43 -10.45 20.99 9.61
CA TYR A 43 -11.75 21.65 9.49
C TYR A 43 -11.87 22.72 10.56
N ALA A 44 -12.30 23.91 10.14
CA ALA A 44 -12.59 25.05 10.98
C ALA A 44 -14.09 25.37 10.91
N GLY A 45 -14.69 25.76 12.03
CA GLY A 45 -16.11 26.04 12.16
C GLY A 45 -16.42 27.06 13.25
N ALA A 46 -17.65 27.57 13.26
CA ALA A 46 -18.09 28.61 14.19
C ALA A 46 -18.29 28.07 15.62
N SER A 47 -18.60 26.77 15.77
CA SER A 47 -18.79 26.11 17.06
C SER A 47 -18.01 24.81 17.17
N LYS A 48 -17.80 24.36 18.41
CA LYS A 48 -17.14 23.09 18.69
C LYS A 48 -17.98 21.92 18.17
N GLU A 49 -19.30 22.00 18.32
CA GLU A 49 -20.27 20.99 17.89
C GLU A 49 -20.24 20.84 16.37
N GLU A 50 -20.18 21.95 15.64
CA GLU A 50 -20.08 21.96 14.18
C GLU A 50 -18.81 21.23 13.71
N VAL A 51 -17.67 21.51 14.34
CA VAL A 51 -16.40 20.84 13.98
C VAL A 51 -16.46 19.34 14.25
N MET A 52 -17.06 18.94 15.37
CA MET A 52 -17.22 17.52 15.71
C MET A 52 -18.15 16.78 14.72
N GLU A 53 -19.20 17.44 14.22
CA GLU A 53 -20.12 16.85 13.26
C GLU A 53 -19.58 16.80 11.83
N ASN A 54 -18.88 17.86 11.42
CA ASN A 54 -18.47 18.02 10.02
C ASN A 54 -17.09 17.42 9.72
N TYR A 55 -16.15 17.38 10.66
CA TYR A 55 -14.83 16.79 10.42
C TYR A 55 -14.88 15.35 9.85
N PRO A 56 -15.73 14.42 10.38
CA PRO A 56 -15.89 13.09 9.79
C PRO A 56 -16.36 13.11 8.32
N LYS A 57 -17.14 14.12 7.90
CA LYS A 57 -17.62 14.28 6.52
C LYS A 57 -16.45 14.62 5.58
N TYR A 58 -15.58 15.54 5.98
CA TYR A 58 -14.36 15.89 5.22
C TYR A 58 -13.35 14.74 5.18
N LEU A 59 -13.18 14.02 6.30
CA LEU A 59 -12.32 12.83 6.34
C LEU A 59 -12.82 11.75 5.36
N ARG A 60 -14.14 11.58 5.24
CA ARG A 60 -14.75 10.67 4.26
C ARG A 60 -14.43 11.07 2.82
N GLU A 61 -14.50 12.37 2.50
CA GLU A 61 -14.14 12.86 1.18
C GLU A 61 -12.66 12.60 0.87
N PHE A 62 -11.77 12.90 1.81
CA PHE A 62 -10.34 12.59 1.68
C PHE A 62 -10.10 11.11 1.38
N ILE A 63 -10.73 10.21 2.14
CA ILE A 63 -10.63 8.76 1.92
C ILE A 63 -11.12 8.37 0.52
N LYS A 64 -12.23 8.96 0.05
CA LYS A 64 -12.76 8.74 -1.30
C LYS A 64 -11.78 9.23 -2.36
N HIS A 65 -11.18 10.41 -2.20
CA HIS A 65 -10.16 10.91 -3.13
C HIS A 65 -8.93 10.00 -3.16
N ARG A 66 -8.46 9.55 -1.99
CA ARG A 66 -7.31 8.65 -1.85
C ARG A 66 -7.55 7.31 -2.54
N LEU A 67 -8.69 6.66 -2.30
CA LEU A 67 -9.02 5.37 -2.92
C LEU A 67 -9.18 5.47 -4.45
N ASN A 68 -9.52 6.65 -4.96
CA ASN A 68 -9.61 6.91 -6.39
C ASN A 68 -8.29 7.44 -7.00
N GLN A 69 -7.17 7.41 -6.25
CA GLN A 69 -5.86 7.90 -6.70
C GLN A 69 -5.88 9.38 -7.15
N LYS A 70 -6.77 10.18 -6.56
CA LYS A 70 -6.91 11.62 -6.84
C LYS A 70 -6.18 12.50 -5.83
N VAL A 71 -5.28 11.91 -5.06
CA VAL A 71 -4.49 12.59 -4.03
C VAL A 71 -3.03 12.52 -4.46
N ASP A 72 -2.27 13.57 -4.15
CA ASP A 72 -0.84 13.61 -4.45
C ASP A 72 -0.10 12.36 -3.93
N HIS A 73 0.86 11.87 -4.72
CA HIS A 73 1.61 10.65 -4.40
C HIS A 73 2.29 10.69 -3.02
N PHE A 74 2.80 11.86 -2.62
CA PHE A 74 3.42 12.04 -1.32
C PHE A 74 2.42 11.87 -0.18
N ILE A 75 1.24 12.49 -0.32
CA ILE A 75 0.15 12.41 0.66
C ILE A 75 -0.45 10.99 0.70
N GLU A 76 -0.55 10.33 -0.44
CA GLU A 76 -0.96 8.93 -0.48
C GLU A 76 0.03 8.07 0.34
N LYS A 77 1.34 8.24 0.13
CA LYS A 77 2.38 7.46 0.82
C LYS A 77 2.41 7.66 2.32
N THR A 78 2.15 8.87 2.82
CA THR A 78 2.13 9.17 4.26
C THR A 78 0.87 8.65 4.94
N THR A 79 -0.27 8.66 4.24
CA THR A 79 -1.57 8.27 4.81
C THR A 79 -1.95 6.82 4.55
N LYS A 80 -1.24 6.12 3.67
CA LYS A 80 -1.46 4.70 3.33
C LYS A 80 -0.90 3.79 4.42
N GLY A 81 -1.66 2.74 4.67
CA GLY A 81 -1.26 1.64 5.55
C GLY A 81 -0.30 0.68 4.87
N ARG A 82 -0.82 -0.25 4.06
CA ARG A 82 -0.01 -1.29 3.41
C ARG A 82 0.95 -0.68 2.38
N GLY A 83 2.25 -0.77 2.64
CA GLY A 83 3.30 -0.17 1.80
C GLY A 83 3.49 1.35 1.96
N GLY A 84 2.75 1.99 2.87
CA GLY A 84 2.91 3.40 3.22
C GLY A 84 3.69 3.62 4.52
N LYS A 85 3.81 4.88 4.92
CA LYS A 85 4.54 5.30 6.13
C LYS A 85 3.64 5.40 7.38
N ARG A 86 2.33 5.16 7.27
CA ARG A 86 1.39 5.36 8.39
C ARG A 86 1.62 4.31 9.49
N PRO A 87 1.99 4.70 10.71
CA PRO A 87 2.17 3.77 11.82
C PRO A 87 0.84 3.06 12.14
N GLY A 88 0.89 1.74 12.34
CA GLY A 88 -0.27 0.93 12.73
C GLY A 88 -1.21 0.46 11.59
N ALA A 89 -1.14 1.07 10.40
CA ALA A 89 -2.14 0.82 9.36
C ALA A 89 -1.75 -0.18 8.26
N GLY A 90 -0.51 -0.68 8.27
CA GLY A 90 0.02 -1.47 7.15
C GLY A 90 0.21 -2.97 7.39
N ARG A 91 0.84 -3.33 8.50
CA ARG A 91 1.16 -4.72 8.81
C ARG A 91 0.57 -5.02 10.18
N PRO A 92 -0.37 -5.99 10.30
CA PRO A 92 -0.87 -6.40 11.61
C PRO A 92 0.33 -6.70 12.52
N ARG A 93 0.37 -6.10 13.73
CA ARG A 93 1.41 -6.42 14.73
C ARG A 93 1.44 -7.94 14.91
N GLY A 94 2.57 -8.57 14.60
CA GLY A 94 2.75 -10.02 14.75
C GLY A 94 2.62 -10.86 13.48
N THR A 95 2.30 -10.29 12.31
CA THR A 95 2.43 -11.04 11.03
C THR A 95 3.90 -11.25 10.69
N ARG A 96 4.47 -12.37 11.18
CA ARG A 96 5.74 -12.90 10.69
C ARG A 96 5.58 -13.23 9.20
N ARG A 97 6.65 -13.14 8.41
CA ARG A 97 6.67 -13.76 7.09
C ARG A 97 6.36 -15.24 7.35
N THR A 98 5.20 -15.71 6.93
CA THR A 98 4.78 -17.11 7.11
C THR A 98 5.61 -18.06 6.26
N GLU A 99 6.21 -17.55 5.19
CA GLU A 99 7.09 -18.29 4.31
C GLU A 99 8.55 -17.94 4.59
N GLU A 100 9.33 -18.96 4.93
CA GLU A 100 10.79 -18.88 4.99
C GLU A 100 11.34 -18.67 3.58
N THR A 101 11.58 -17.41 3.23
CA THR A 101 12.17 -17.04 1.94
C THR A 101 13.69 -16.92 2.11
N LYS A 102 14.45 -17.63 1.28
CA LYS A 102 15.91 -17.48 1.17
C LYS A 102 16.27 -16.67 -0.08
N THR A 103 17.16 -15.70 0.06
CA THR A 103 17.68 -14.94 -1.08
C THR A 103 18.85 -15.69 -1.70
N ILE A 104 18.73 -16.06 -2.97
CA ILE A 104 19.82 -16.68 -3.75
C ILE A 104 20.28 -15.65 -4.80
N ARG A 105 21.59 -15.45 -4.92
CA ARG A 105 22.17 -14.62 -5.99
C ARG A 105 22.33 -15.48 -7.25
N LEU A 106 21.67 -15.08 -8.33
CA LEU A 106 21.72 -15.76 -9.63
C LEU A 106 22.42 -14.90 -10.68
N LYS A 107 23.04 -15.52 -11.68
CA LYS A 107 23.53 -14.81 -12.87
C LYS A 107 22.33 -14.24 -13.63
N VAL A 108 22.49 -13.05 -14.21
CA VAL A 108 21.39 -12.27 -14.84
C VAL A 108 20.64 -13.08 -15.90
N TYR A 109 21.33 -13.87 -16.72
CA TYR A 109 20.68 -14.69 -17.75
C TYR A 109 19.76 -15.78 -17.15
N ILE A 110 20.13 -16.38 -16.01
CA ILE A 110 19.30 -17.38 -15.32
C ILE A 110 18.07 -16.70 -14.74
N ALA A 111 18.24 -15.53 -14.12
CA ALA A 111 17.12 -14.77 -13.58
C ALA A 111 16.12 -14.35 -14.67
N ASN A 112 16.62 -13.91 -15.83
CA ASN A 112 15.79 -13.56 -16.97
C ASN A 112 15.08 -14.77 -17.57
N TRP A 113 15.75 -15.93 -17.63
CA TRP A 113 15.14 -17.17 -18.08
C TRP A 113 14.01 -17.62 -17.15
N ILE A 114 14.23 -17.65 -15.84
CA ILE A 114 13.20 -18.00 -14.85
C ILE A 114 11.98 -17.09 -14.98
N LYS A 115 12.21 -15.78 -15.11
CA LYS A 115 11.13 -14.80 -15.26
C LYS A 115 10.31 -15.00 -16.54
N LYS A 116 10.92 -15.51 -17.62
CA LYS A 116 10.23 -15.80 -18.87
C LYS A 116 9.40 -17.09 -18.81
N HIS A 117 9.81 -18.04 -17.96
CA HIS A 117 9.23 -19.38 -17.84
C HIS A 117 8.49 -19.61 -16.51
N GLU A 118 8.03 -18.54 -15.86
CA GLU A 118 7.45 -18.57 -14.50
C GLU A 118 6.25 -19.52 -14.37
N GLN A 119 5.31 -19.50 -15.34
CA GLN A 119 4.13 -20.37 -15.35
C GLN A 119 4.44 -21.85 -15.57
N GLU A 120 5.54 -22.16 -16.28
CA GLU A 120 5.98 -23.53 -16.52
C GLU A 120 6.66 -24.11 -15.26
N LEU A 121 7.33 -23.24 -14.50
CA LEU A 121 8.06 -23.60 -13.29
C LEU A 121 7.14 -23.84 -12.09
N GLU A 122 5.99 -23.15 -11.98
CA GLU A 122 5.01 -23.41 -10.91
C GLU A 122 4.57 -24.88 -10.89
N GLY A 123 4.29 -25.46 -12.07
CA GLY A 123 3.92 -26.88 -12.17
C GLY A 123 5.06 -27.86 -11.83
N VAL A 124 6.32 -27.43 -11.97
CA VAL A 124 7.51 -28.24 -11.61
C VAL A 124 7.78 -28.16 -10.11
N ILE A 125 7.66 -26.96 -9.53
CA ILE A 125 7.89 -26.69 -8.11
C ILE A 125 6.83 -27.38 -7.24
N CYS A 126 5.59 -27.46 -7.72
CA CYS A 126 4.49 -28.19 -7.06
C CYS A 126 4.54 -29.72 -7.27
N GLY A 127 5.51 -30.24 -8.03
CA GLY A 127 5.68 -31.68 -8.28
C GLY A 127 4.72 -32.28 -9.32
N GLU A 128 3.95 -31.45 -10.01
CA GLU A 128 2.93 -31.90 -10.97
C GLU A 128 3.52 -32.24 -12.36
N LYS A 129 4.72 -31.72 -12.68
CA LYS A 129 5.40 -31.99 -13.96
C LYS A 129 6.88 -32.29 -13.78
N LYS A 130 7.36 -33.32 -14.47
CA LYS A 130 8.80 -33.58 -14.66
C LYS A 130 9.30 -32.71 -15.81
N ILE A 131 10.37 -31.94 -15.58
CA ILE A 131 11.11 -31.32 -16.68
C ILE A 131 11.81 -32.44 -17.45
N VAL A 132 11.43 -32.63 -18.70
CA VAL A 132 12.27 -33.35 -19.66
C VAL A 132 13.35 -32.36 -20.08
N PRO A 133 14.65 -32.65 -19.90
CA PRO A 133 15.69 -31.72 -20.31
C PRO A 133 15.57 -31.49 -21.81
N ALA A 134 15.31 -30.24 -22.21
CA ALA A 134 15.51 -29.83 -23.58
C ALA A 134 16.96 -30.12 -23.94
N LYS A 135 17.19 -30.82 -25.05
CA LYS A 135 18.54 -31.02 -25.59
C LYS A 135 19.15 -29.64 -25.76
N PHE A 136 20.18 -29.36 -24.96
CA PHE A 136 20.97 -28.15 -25.11
C PHE A 136 21.78 -28.36 -26.39
N GLU A 137 21.34 -27.79 -27.50
CA GLU A 137 22.17 -27.69 -28.69
C GLU A 137 23.26 -26.67 -28.38
N ASP A 138 24.43 -27.19 -28.01
CA ASP A 138 25.63 -26.44 -27.69
C ASP A 138 26.20 -25.90 -29.02
N GLU A 139 25.68 -24.77 -29.51
CA GLU A 139 26.28 -24.02 -30.63
C GLU A 139 27.56 -23.32 -30.17
N ARG A 140 28.57 -24.10 -29.80
CA ARG A 140 29.95 -23.61 -29.72
C ARG A 140 30.59 -23.74 -31.09
N VAL A 141 30.35 -22.73 -31.93
CA VAL A 141 31.19 -22.44 -33.09
C VAL A 141 32.56 -22.01 -32.56
N TYR A 142 33.49 -22.96 -32.47
CA TYR A 142 34.90 -22.63 -32.28
C TYR A 142 35.40 -21.94 -33.54
N SER A 143 35.45 -20.61 -33.49
CA SER A 143 36.22 -19.77 -34.41
C SER A 143 37.71 -20.01 -34.12
N SER A 144 38.27 -21.05 -34.73
CA SER A 144 39.71 -21.23 -34.85
C SER A 144 40.25 -20.32 -35.94
N LYS A 145 40.92 -19.23 -35.57
CA LYS A 145 41.91 -18.54 -36.42
C LYS A 145 42.87 -17.71 -35.56
N PRO A 146 44.10 -17.47 -36.03
CA PRO A 146 45.00 -18.34 -36.80
C PRO A 146 46.20 -18.81 -35.97
#